data_AF-A0A849MW34-F1
#
_entry.id   AF-A0A849MW34-F1
#
_cell.length_a   1.000
_cell.length_b   1.000
_cell.length_c   1.000
_cell.angle_alpha   90.00
_cell.angle_beta   90.00
_cell.angle_gamma   90.00
#
_symmetry.space_group_name_H-M   'P 1'
#
loop_
_entity.id
_entity.type
_entity.pdbx_description
1 polymer ?
#
loop_
_entity_poly.entity_id
_entity_poly.type
_entity_poly.pdbx_seq_one_letter_code
_entity_poly.pdbx_strand_id
1 'polypeptide(L)'
;MVELLGILLALALLGLGLLAARLIRRFVALLRRLGGSRRRPRRQGERHHGRPGPASPARLRGQRLRRARTRARAQAARIAALTAELERSHRALRLAEAALARPGPPEGRFLRAKRAFALQFHPDRLRCAEPERGIRGAIFRQFWQELRRIERG
;
A
#
# COMPACT_ATOMS: atom_id res chain seq x y z
N MET A 1 -13.33 23.66 -7.90
CA MET A 1 -13.45 22.90 -9.17
C MET A 1 -12.20 22.11 -9.54
N VAL A 2 -10.98 22.61 -9.25
CA VAL A 2 -9.71 21.91 -9.57
C VAL A 2 -9.55 20.57 -8.84
N GLU A 3 -10.00 20.47 -7.59
CA GLU A 3 -9.88 19.23 -6.80
C GLU A 3 -10.78 18.09 -7.30
N LEU A 4 -11.99 18.39 -7.78
CA LEU A 4 -12.89 17.40 -8.38
C LEU A 4 -12.31 16.84 -9.68
N LEU A 5 -11.61 17.67 -10.45
CA LEU A 5 -10.95 17.29 -11.70
C LEU A 5 -9.76 16.35 -11.45
N GLY A 6 -9.01 16.57 -10.36
CA GLY A 6 -7.94 15.67 -9.93
C GLY A 6 -8.43 14.29 -9.50
N ILE A 7 -9.54 14.23 -8.77
CA ILE A 7 -10.14 12.96 -8.32
C ILE A 7 -10.68 12.16 -9.52
N LEU A 8 -11.35 12.82 -10.47
CA LEU A 8 -11.83 12.21 -11.71
C LEU A 8 -10.68 11.64 -12.55
N LEU A 9 -9.57 12.37 -12.68
CA LEU A 9 -8.40 11.91 -13.41
C LEU A 9 -7.78 10.65 -12.76
N ALA A 10 -7.67 10.64 -11.43
CA ALA A 10 -7.12 9.51 -10.68
C ALA A 10 -7.99 8.25 -10.85
N LEU A 11 -9.31 8.39 -10.80
CA LEU A 11 -10.25 7.28 -11.03
C LEU A 11 -10.19 6.76 -12.47
N ALA A 12 -10.07 7.65 -13.45
CA ALA A 12 -9.92 7.27 -14.86
C ALA A 12 -8.63 6.46 -15.08
N LEU A 13 -7.50 6.91 -14.54
CA LEU A 13 -6.22 6.20 -14.62
C LEU A 13 -6.26 4.83 -13.93
N LEU A 14 -6.92 4.75 -12.77
CA LEU A 14 -7.08 3.48 -12.04
C LEU A 14 -7.94 2.48 -12.84
N GLY A 15 -9.05 2.95 -13.40
CA GLY A 15 -9.92 2.14 -14.27
C GLY A 15 -9.18 1.63 -15.51
N LEU A 16 -8.39 2.50 -16.14
CA LEU A 16 -7.59 2.16 -17.31
C LEU A 16 -6.51 1.13 -17.00
N GLY A 17 -5.83 1.26 -15.86
CA GLY A 17 -4.85 0.30 -15.37
C GLY A 17 -5.45 -1.08 -15.09
N LEU A 18 -6.65 -1.14 -14.50
CA LEU A 18 -7.36 -2.40 -14.25
C LEU A 18 -7.80 -3.09 -15.55
N LEU A 19 -8.25 -2.31 -16.55
CA LEU A 19 -8.60 -2.82 -17.88
C LEU A 19 -7.37 -3.39 -18.60
N ALA A 20 -6.25 -2.66 -18.60
CA ALA A 20 -4.99 -3.12 -19.17
C ALA A 20 -4.51 -4.43 -18.51
N ALA A 21 -4.57 -4.50 -17.18
CA ALA A 21 -4.20 -5.72 -16.45
C ALA A 21 -5.11 -6.92 -16.80
N ARG A 22 -6.41 -6.71 -17.01
CA ARG A 22 -7.34 -7.77 -17.45
C ARG A 22 -7.03 -8.25 -18.88
N LEU A 23 -6.74 -7.33 -19.79
CA LEU A 23 -6.37 -7.65 -21.17
C LEU A 23 -5.07 -8.46 -21.24
N ILE A 24 -4.04 -8.05 -20.50
CA ILE A 24 -2.76 -8.77 -20.43
C ILE A 24 -2.97 -10.20 -19.91
N ARG A 25 -3.77 -10.39 -18.85
CA ARG A 25 -4.06 -11.74 -18.32
C ARG A 25 -4.77 -12.63 -19.34
N ARG A 26 -5.73 -12.08 -20.09
CA ARG A 26 -6.43 -12.81 -21.16
C ARG A 26 -5.47 -13.17 -22.30
N PHE A 27 -4.60 -12.26 -22.71
CA PHE A 27 -3.62 -12.49 -23.75
C PHE A 27 -2.60 -13.57 -23.38
N VAL A 28 -2.09 -13.56 -22.14
CA VAL A 28 -1.19 -14.61 -21.62
C VAL A 28 -1.89 -15.97 -21.57
N ALA A 29 -3.17 -16.02 -21.19
CA ALA A 29 -3.95 -17.25 -21.19
C ALA A 29 -4.16 -17.81 -22.60
N LEU A 30 -4.39 -16.92 -23.59
CA LEU A 30 -4.52 -17.27 -25.00
C LEU A 30 -3.20 -17.82 -25.57
N LEU A 31 -2.09 -17.13 -25.31
CA LEU A 31 -0.74 -17.57 -25.72
C LEU A 31 -0.37 -18.93 -25.13
N ARG A 32 -0.77 -19.22 -23.89
CA ARG A 32 -0.56 -20.54 -23.27
C ARG A 32 -1.39 -21.65 -23.94
N ARG A 33 -2.59 -21.34 -24.45
CA ARG A 33 -3.41 -22.30 -25.21
C ARG A 33 -2.85 -22.54 -26.61
N LEU A 34 -2.33 -21.51 -27.27
CA LEU A 34 -1.68 -21.63 -28.58
C LEU A 34 -0.30 -22.31 -28.50
N GLY A 35 0.49 -22.03 -27.45
CA GLY A 35 1.82 -22.61 -27.25
C GLY A 35 1.84 -24.02 -26.62
N GLY A 36 0.70 -24.50 -26.07
CA GLY A 36 0.62 -25.77 -25.35
C GLY A 36 0.39 -27.03 -26.21
N SER A 37 0.23 -26.89 -27.52
CA SER A 37 -0.37 -27.95 -28.37
C SER A 37 0.62 -28.87 -29.11
N ARG A 38 1.86 -29.05 -28.62
CA ARG A 38 2.89 -29.82 -29.37
C ARG A 38 3.65 -30.91 -28.63
N ARG A 39 3.09 -31.51 -27.58
CA ARG A 39 3.63 -32.78 -27.04
C ARG A 39 2.53 -33.79 -26.75
N ARG A 40 2.04 -34.44 -27.82
CA ARG A 40 1.50 -35.80 -27.74
C ARG A 40 2.69 -36.76 -27.59
N PRO A 41 2.82 -37.53 -26.50
CA PRO A 41 3.74 -38.64 -26.48
C PRO A 41 3.14 -39.78 -27.30
N ARG A 42 3.84 -40.10 -28.37
CA ARG A 42 3.65 -41.23 -29.28
C ARG A 42 3.69 -42.53 -28.46
N ARG A 43 2.60 -43.32 -28.52
CA ARG A 43 2.58 -44.71 -28.05
C ARG A 43 3.48 -45.54 -28.96
N GLN A 44 4.53 -46.14 -28.42
CA GLN A 44 5.16 -47.34 -28.98
C GLN A 44 6.18 -47.90 -27.99
N GLY A 45 6.28 -49.23 -27.92
CA GLY A 45 7.49 -49.90 -27.49
C GLY A 45 7.38 -50.62 -26.16
N GLU A 46 7.16 -51.91 -26.27
CA GLU A 46 7.21 -52.92 -25.23
C GLU A 46 8.58 -53.07 -24.55
N ARG A 47 8.52 -53.45 -23.26
CA ARG A 47 9.38 -54.38 -22.52
C ARG A 47 10.89 -54.05 -22.44
N HIS A 48 11.37 -53.72 -21.24
CA HIS A 48 12.40 -54.49 -20.52
C HIS A 48 12.67 -53.92 -19.10
N HIS A 49 12.62 -54.83 -18.13
CA HIS A 49 13.24 -54.90 -16.81
C HIS A 49 13.43 -53.65 -15.90
N GLY A 50 12.77 -53.70 -14.74
CA GLY A 50 13.43 -53.42 -13.45
C GLY A 50 13.59 -51.97 -12.98
N ARG A 51 12.67 -51.05 -13.30
CA ARG A 51 12.70 -49.66 -12.78
C ARG A 51 11.48 -49.34 -11.89
N PRO A 52 11.66 -48.55 -10.81
CA PRO A 52 10.57 -48.18 -9.91
C PRO A 52 9.44 -47.54 -10.70
N GLY A 53 8.25 -48.15 -10.60
CA GLY A 53 7.11 -47.83 -11.46
C GLY A 53 6.73 -46.34 -11.39
N PRO A 54 6.20 -45.77 -12.49
CA PRO A 54 5.81 -44.37 -12.55
C PRO A 54 4.83 -44.07 -11.43
N ALA A 55 5.15 -43.08 -10.60
CA ALA A 55 4.35 -42.68 -9.44
C ALA A 55 2.88 -42.52 -9.85
N SER A 56 2.03 -43.42 -9.34
CA SER A 56 0.60 -43.44 -9.67
C SER A 56 -0.01 -42.03 -9.48
N PRO A 57 -0.84 -41.56 -10.43
CA PRO A 57 -1.41 -40.21 -10.41
C PRO A 57 -2.16 -39.88 -9.11
N ALA A 58 -2.66 -40.90 -8.38
CA ALA A 58 -3.25 -40.74 -7.06
C ALA A 58 -2.25 -40.27 -5.99
N ARG A 59 -1.01 -40.79 -5.99
CA ARG A 59 0.05 -40.36 -5.05
C ARG A 59 0.49 -38.93 -5.32
N LEU A 60 0.58 -38.54 -6.59
CA LEU A 60 0.91 -37.16 -6.99
C LEU A 60 -0.20 -36.17 -6.57
N ARG A 61 -1.49 -36.55 -6.69
CA ARG A 61 -2.61 -35.74 -6.18
C ARG A 61 -2.55 -35.56 -4.67
N GLY A 62 -2.30 -36.64 -3.91
CA GLY A 62 -2.15 -36.58 -2.45
C GLY A 62 -1.00 -35.66 -2.02
N GLN A 63 0.15 -35.73 -2.70
CA GLN A 63 1.29 -34.86 -2.42
C GLN A 63 1.00 -33.39 -2.75
N ARG A 64 0.30 -33.12 -3.86
CA ARG A 64 -0.15 -31.76 -4.22
C ARG A 64 -1.12 -31.20 -3.18
N LEU A 65 -2.08 -31.98 -2.70
CA LEU A 65 -3.03 -31.55 -1.68
C LEU A 65 -2.33 -31.23 -0.35
N ARG A 66 -1.37 -32.07 0.07
CA ARG A 66 -0.55 -31.81 1.26
C ARG A 66 0.22 -30.50 1.13
N ARG A 67 0.89 -30.27 0.00
CA ARG A 67 1.60 -29.00 -0.29
C ARG A 67 0.66 -27.79 -0.34
N ALA A 68 -0.55 -27.96 -0.87
CA ALA A 68 -1.55 -26.89 -0.89
C ALA A 68 -2.02 -26.55 0.54
N ARG A 69 -2.27 -27.57 1.37
CA ARG A 69 -2.66 -27.38 2.79
C ARG A 69 -1.56 -26.70 3.61
N THR A 70 -0.30 -27.09 3.44
CA THR A 70 0.81 -26.42 4.17
C THR A 70 0.95 -24.97 3.75
N ARG A 71 0.82 -24.66 2.45
CA ARG A 71 0.81 -23.27 1.95
C ARG A 71 -0.37 -22.48 2.50
N ALA A 72 -1.57 -23.05 2.50
CA ALA A 72 -2.77 -22.39 3.05
C ALA A 72 -2.61 -22.09 4.55
N ARG A 73 -2.04 -23.03 5.31
CA ARG A 73 -1.74 -22.81 6.74
C ARG A 73 -0.70 -21.70 6.95
N ALA A 74 0.37 -21.69 6.17
CA ALA A 74 1.38 -20.63 6.24
C ALA A 74 0.80 -19.25 5.88
N GLN A 75 -0.08 -19.19 4.89
CA GLN A 75 -0.79 -17.96 4.52
C GLN A 75 -1.75 -17.49 5.62
N ALA A 76 -2.53 -18.41 6.20
CA ALA A 76 -3.41 -18.09 7.32
C ALA A 76 -2.64 -17.57 8.54
N ALA A 77 -1.50 -18.19 8.88
CA ALA A 77 -0.63 -17.73 9.96
C ALA A 77 -0.06 -16.32 9.68
N ARG A 78 0.33 -16.03 8.43
CA ARG A 78 0.78 -14.70 8.04
C ARG A 78 -0.32 -13.65 8.16
N ILE A 79 -1.53 -13.97 7.73
CA ILE A 79 -2.68 -13.05 7.87
C ILE A 79 -2.95 -12.77 9.34
N ALA A 80 -2.98 -13.80 10.19
CA ALA A 80 -3.19 -13.67 11.63
C ALA A 80 -2.12 -12.78 12.31
N ALA A 81 -0.87 -12.90 11.90
CA ALA A 81 0.21 -12.05 12.41
C ALA A 81 0.02 -10.58 12.02
N LEU A 82 -0.35 -10.31 10.76
CA LEU A 82 -0.61 -8.95 10.28
C LEU A 82 -1.84 -8.32 10.94
N THR A 83 -2.90 -9.08 11.17
CA THR A 83 -4.09 -8.58 11.89
C THR A 83 -3.75 -8.25 13.34
N ALA A 84 -2.96 -9.09 14.02
CA ALA A 84 -2.51 -8.82 15.38
C ALA A 84 -1.59 -7.59 15.46
N GLU A 85 -0.80 -7.31 14.43
CA GLU A 85 0.01 -6.09 14.34
C GLU A 85 -0.84 -4.84 14.09
N LEU A 86 -1.83 -4.91 13.19
CA LEU A 86 -2.79 -3.83 12.99
C LEU A 86 -3.57 -3.51 14.28
N GLU A 87 -4.04 -4.52 15.00
CA GLU A 87 -4.73 -4.31 16.28
C GLU A 87 -3.83 -3.68 17.35
N ARG A 88 -2.54 -4.04 17.37
CA ARG A 88 -1.55 -3.39 18.26
C ARG A 88 -1.37 -1.92 17.88
N SER A 89 -1.21 -1.63 16.59
CA SER A 89 -1.08 -0.26 16.08
C SER A 89 -2.34 0.58 16.36
N HIS A 90 -3.54 0.03 16.14
CA HIS A 90 -4.80 0.72 16.46
C HIS A 90 -4.96 0.97 17.96
N ARG A 91 -4.48 0.05 18.82
CA ARG A 91 -4.47 0.29 20.27
C ARG A 91 -3.49 1.40 20.65
N ALA A 92 -2.29 1.40 20.08
CA ALA A 92 -1.30 2.45 20.31
C ALA A 92 -1.82 3.83 19.87
N LEU A 93 -2.47 3.91 18.70
CA LEU A 93 -3.09 5.14 18.22
C LEU A 93 -4.19 5.63 19.16
N ARG A 94 -5.10 4.74 19.59
CA ARG A 94 -6.16 5.11 20.56
C ARG A 94 -5.59 5.62 21.88
N LEU A 95 -4.51 5.03 22.38
CA LEU A 95 -3.83 5.50 23.59
C LEU A 95 -3.15 6.86 23.36
N ALA A 96 -2.53 7.08 22.21
CA ALA A 96 -1.94 8.37 21.84
C ALA A 96 -3.02 9.46 21.69
N GLU A 97 -4.14 9.14 21.05
CA GLU A 97 -5.30 10.03 20.94
C GLU A 97 -5.90 10.34 22.32
N ALA A 98 -6.04 9.35 23.19
CA ALA A 98 -6.49 9.56 24.57
C ALA A 98 -5.51 10.42 25.38
N ALA A 99 -4.20 10.26 25.16
CA ALA A 99 -3.17 11.10 25.77
C ALA A 99 -3.21 12.54 25.24
N LEU A 100 -3.53 12.75 23.96
CA LEU A 100 -3.76 14.07 23.36
C LEU A 100 -5.10 14.69 23.81
N ALA A 101 -6.10 13.87 24.11
CA ALA A 101 -7.40 14.28 24.61
C ALA A 101 -7.41 14.56 26.11
N ARG A 102 -6.34 14.25 26.86
CA ARG A 102 -6.18 14.73 28.23
C ARG A 102 -6.24 16.26 28.22
N PRO A 103 -7.10 16.88 29.04
CA PRO A 103 -7.18 18.32 29.12
C PRO A 103 -5.92 18.84 29.81
N GLY A 104 -4.88 19.12 29.02
CA GLY A 104 -3.99 20.23 29.35
C GLY A 104 -4.81 21.52 29.39
N PRO A 105 -4.35 22.58 30.09
CA PRO A 105 -5.03 23.87 30.07
C PRO A 105 -5.37 24.20 28.61
N PRO A 106 -6.63 24.57 28.31
CA PRO A 106 -7.12 24.64 26.94
C PRO A 106 -6.24 25.61 26.20
N GLU A 107 -5.32 25.07 25.40
CA GLU A 107 -4.44 25.92 24.63
C GLU A 107 -5.36 26.75 23.75
N GLY A 108 -5.31 28.08 23.93
CA GLY A 108 -6.24 28.99 23.28
C GLY A 108 -6.30 28.67 21.78
N ARG A 109 -7.49 28.75 21.17
CA ARG A 109 -7.67 28.48 19.73
C ARG A 109 -6.60 29.19 18.88
N PHE A 110 -6.22 30.39 19.31
CA PHE A 110 -5.13 31.18 18.75
C PHE A 110 -3.75 30.50 18.83
N LEU A 111 -3.33 30.03 20.01
CA LEU A 111 -2.05 29.33 20.20
C LEU A 111 -1.97 28.05 19.35
N ARG A 112 -3.07 27.30 19.27
CA ARG A 112 -3.18 26.12 18.39
C ARG A 112 -3.02 26.48 16.91
N ALA A 113 -3.72 27.51 16.45
CA ALA A 113 -3.60 28.00 15.09
C ALA A 113 -2.18 28.51 14.78
N LYS A 114 -1.57 29.25 15.72
CA LYS A 114 -0.19 29.75 15.61
C LYS A 114 0.83 28.61 15.51
N ARG A 115 0.69 27.56 16.32
CA ARG A 115 1.52 26.35 16.24
C ARG A 115 1.34 25.63 14.91
N ALA A 116 0.10 25.42 14.46
CA ALA A 116 -0.18 24.80 13.16
C ALA A 116 0.43 25.60 12.00
N PHE A 117 0.30 26.93 12.02
CA PHE A 117 0.93 27.81 11.03
C PHE A 117 2.45 27.65 11.01
N ALA A 118 3.11 27.67 12.18
CA ALA A 118 4.55 27.46 12.27
C ALA A 118 4.96 26.11 11.68
N LEU A 119 4.24 25.04 12.01
CA LEU A 119 4.58 23.69 11.54
C LEU A 119 4.51 23.56 10.01
N GLN A 120 3.54 24.24 9.38
CA GLN A 120 3.27 24.14 7.94
C GLN A 120 4.10 25.10 7.09
N PHE A 121 4.40 26.30 7.60
CA PHE A 121 4.99 27.38 6.82
C PHE A 121 6.42 27.78 7.26
N HIS A 122 7.03 27.08 8.22
CA HIS A 122 8.41 27.38 8.63
C HIS A 122 9.38 27.30 7.44
N PRO A 123 10.23 28.33 7.22
CA PRO A 123 11.15 28.37 6.07
C PRO A 123 12.10 27.17 5.99
N ASP A 124 12.51 26.61 7.13
CA ASP A 124 13.39 25.43 7.18
C ASP A 124 12.72 24.15 6.68
N ARG A 125 11.38 24.09 6.72
CA ARG A 125 10.61 22.92 6.30
C ARG A 125 10.19 22.98 4.83
N LEU A 126 10.43 24.11 4.17
CA LEU A 126 10.09 24.30 2.77
C LEU A 126 11.12 23.60 1.89
N ARG A 127 10.63 22.70 1.03
CA ARG A 127 11.41 22.10 -0.06
C ARG A 127 11.26 22.93 -1.34
N CYS A 128 11.64 24.20 -1.30
CA CYS A 128 11.64 25.08 -2.47
C CYS A 128 13.04 25.63 -2.75
N ALA A 129 13.32 25.88 -4.03
CA ALA A 129 14.56 26.50 -4.48
C ALA A 129 14.52 28.03 -4.29
N GLU A 130 15.67 28.69 -4.35
CA GLU A 130 15.71 30.15 -4.47
C GLU A 130 15.20 30.58 -5.86
N PRO A 131 14.49 31.72 -5.98
CA PRO A 131 14.21 32.75 -4.97
C PRO A 131 12.92 32.53 -4.17
N GLU A 132 12.17 31.47 -4.46
CA GLU A 132 10.85 31.20 -3.86
C GLU A 132 10.94 31.04 -2.34
N ARG A 133 12.03 30.43 -1.87
CA ARG A 133 12.32 30.29 -0.44
C ARG A 133 12.51 31.64 0.25
N GLY A 134 13.23 32.58 -0.36
CA GLY A 134 13.35 33.95 0.13
C GLY A 134 12.00 34.66 0.28
N ILE A 135 11.13 34.56 -0.74
CA ILE A 135 9.80 35.18 -0.72
C ILE A 135 8.93 34.56 0.39
N ARG A 136 8.86 33.23 0.46
CA ARG A 136 8.07 32.52 1.49
C ARG A 136 8.61 32.78 2.90
N GLY A 137 9.92 32.90 3.05
CA GLY A 137 10.54 33.30 4.32
C GLY A 137 10.17 34.73 4.73
N ALA A 138 10.12 35.67 3.79
CA ALA A 138 9.69 37.05 4.06
C ALA A 138 8.21 37.11 4.47
N ILE A 139 7.34 36.42 3.74
CA ILE A 139 5.91 36.31 4.07
C ILE A 139 5.73 35.68 5.47
N PHE A 140 6.41 34.56 5.74
CA PHE A 140 6.34 33.91 7.05
C PHE A 140 6.73 34.88 8.17
N ARG A 141 7.83 35.63 8.02
CA ARG A 141 8.27 36.61 9.03
C ARG A 141 7.23 37.70 9.28
N GLN A 142 6.63 38.26 8.22
CA GLN A 142 5.60 39.29 8.33
C GLN A 142 4.37 38.78 9.09
N PHE A 143 3.82 37.64 8.67
CA PHE A 143 2.66 37.04 9.34
C PHE A 143 2.98 36.61 10.78
N TRP A 144 4.18 36.08 11.02
CA TRP A 144 4.60 35.69 12.36
C TRP A 144 4.73 36.88 13.31
N GLN A 145 5.14 38.05 12.81
CA GLN A 145 5.16 39.27 13.61
C GLN A 145 3.75 39.69 14.03
N GLU A 146 2.78 39.66 13.12
CA GLU A 146 1.37 39.97 13.43
C GLU A 146 0.78 38.99 14.45
N LEU A 147 1.05 37.68 14.30
CA LEU A 147 0.64 36.68 15.29
C LEU A 147 1.28 36.95 16.68
N ARG A 148 2.52 37.43 16.75
CA ARG A 148 3.12 37.83 18.04
C ARG A 148 2.54 39.12 18.61
N ARG A 149 2.04 40.03 17.77
CA ARG A 149 1.36 41.27 18.23
C ARG A 149 0.03 40.92 18.88
N ILE A 150 -0.81 40.15 18.19
CA ILE A 150 -2.12 39.69 18.70
C ILE A 150 -1.96 38.92 20.02
N GLU A 151 -0.88 38.16 20.18
CA GLU A 151 -0.59 37.43 21.42
C GLU A 151 -0.25 38.35 22.60
N ARG A 152 0.31 39.54 22.34
CA ARG A 152 0.77 40.49 23.35
C ARG A 152 -0.28 41.54 23.75
N GLY A 153 -1.35 41.71 22.96
CA GLY A 153 -2.39 42.72 23.16
C GLY A 153 -2.33 43.80 22.11
#